data_AF-A0A972PH55-F1
#
_entry.id   AF-A0A972PH55-F1
#
_cell.length_a   1.000
_cell.length_b   1.000
_cell.length_c   1.000
_cell.angle_alpha   90.00
_cell.angle_beta   90.00
_cell.angle_gamma   90.00
#
_symmetry.space_group_name_H-M   'P 1'
#
loop_
_entity.id
_entity.type
_entity.pdbx_description
1 polymer ?
#
loop_
_entity_poly.entity_id
_entity_poly.type
_entity_poly.pdbx_seq_one_letter_code
_entity_poly.pdbx_strand_id
1 'polypeptide(L)'
;MFKNLLGEALERLAARLDRSVKEDEIRAYVMERYARLNRPGAVDASLDREITELENRLMQLNWIGQTANRTISEQPQNRHDWQGYNWLAEGNCFGKNGLEPGCGQFLDWMDENADTGSRRETDELLEKLMRQVEVKREKALRKFAREISAEQQWMERCDISILFSRTARRRKDLRFLNTALKMNEWYLREAGKLRTDHCTVRFLTALAEQEISARELLVC
;
A
#
# COMPACT_ATOMS: atom_id res chain seq x y z
N MET A 1 -26.56 -17.09 35.10
CA MET A 1 -26.48 -17.36 33.65
C MET A 1 -25.83 -16.22 32.84
N PHE A 2 -25.12 -15.25 33.47
CA PHE A 2 -24.50 -14.09 32.77
C PHE A 2 -22.99 -14.20 32.52
N LYS A 3 -22.31 -15.23 33.04
CA LYS A 3 -20.84 -15.38 32.93
C LYS A 3 -20.35 -15.91 31.57
N ASN A 4 -21.18 -16.61 30.79
CA ASN A 4 -20.79 -17.15 29.48
C ASN A 4 -20.90 -16.13 28.33
N LEU A 5 -21.83 -15.18 28.40
CA LEU A 5 -22.02 -14.19 27.33
C LEU A 5 -20.84 -13.20 27.24
N LEU A 6 -20.26 -12.83 28.38
CA LEU A 6 -19.09 -11.94 28.40
C LEU A 6 -17.83 -12.67 27.90
N GLY A 7 -17.69 -13.96 28.24
CA GLY A 7 -16.61 -14.82 27.74
C GLY A 7 -16.67 -15.01 26.23
N GLU A 8 -17.84 -15.38 25.69
CA GLU A 8 -18.03 -15.49 24.24
C GLU A 8 -17.88 -14.15 23.50
N ALA A 9 -18.32 -13.04 24.11
CA ALA A 9 -18.13 -11.71 23.54
C ALA A 9 -16.65 -11.31 23.51
N LEU A 10 -15.90 -11.64 24.58
CA LEU A 10 -14.45 -11.41 24.66
C LEU A 10 -13.68 -12.34 23.73
N GLU A 11 -14.09 -13.59 23.55
CA GLU A 11 -13.50 -14.51 22.57
C GLU A 11 -13.80 -14.07 21.14
N ARG A 12 -15.02 -13.60 20.85
CA ARG A 12 -15.35 -13.00 19.55
C ARG A 12 -14.60 -11.69 19.30
N LEU A 13 -14.38 -10.90 20.35
CA LEU A 13 -13.54 -9.70 20.29
C LEU A 13 -12.08 -10.07 20.06
N ALA A 14 -11.53 -11.03 20.80
CA ALA A 14 -10.17 -11.53 20.64
C ALA A 14 -9.97 -12.16 19.25
N ALA A 15 -10.87 -13.02 18.79
CA ALA A 15 -10.85 -13.60 17.45
C ALA A 15 -11.02 -12.55 16.32
N ARG A 16 -11.57 -11.37 16.64
CA ARG A 16 -11.69 -10.23 15.72
C ARG A 16 -10.51 -9.26 15.84
N LEU A 17 -9.74 -9.32 16.94
CA LEU A 17 -8.55 -8.52 17.22
C LEU A 17 -7.25 -9.25 16.81
N ASP A 18 -7.24 -10.58 16.85
CA ASP A 18 -6.10 -11.48 16.55
C ASP A 18 -6.23 -12.19 15.19
N ARG A 19 -7.17 -11.77 14.34
CA ARG A 19 -7.30 -12.40 13.01
C ARG A 19 -6.18 -11.91 12.10
N SER A 20 -4.99 -12.49 12.25
CA SER A 20 -3.95 -12.39 11.23
C SER A 20 -4.51 -12.99 9.94
N VAL A 21 -4.68 -12.18 8.91
CA VAL A 21 -5.09 -12.67 7.60
C VAL A 21 -3.97 -13.55 7.07
N LYS A 22 -4.27 -14.82 6.76
CA LYS A 22 -3.27 -15.78 6.27
C LYS A 22 -2.89 -15.46 4.82
N GLU A 23 -1.68 -15.84 4.42
CA GLU A 23 -1.21 -15.69 3.03
C GLU A 23 -2.22 -16.30 2.03
N ASP A 24 -2.78 -17.48 2.31
CA ASP A 24 -3.76 -18.13 1.44
C ASP A 24 -5.04 -17.29 1.25
N GLU A 25 -5.50 -16.61 2.31
CA GLU A 25 -6.67 -15.71 2.23
C GLU A 25 -6.35 -14.47 1.38
N ILE A 26 -5.13 -13.93 1.52
CA ILE A 26 -4.65 -12.79 0.75
C ILE A 26 -4.49 -13.18 -0.71
N ARG A 27 -3.87 -14.33 -0.99
CA ARG A 27 -3.72 -14.88 -2.33
C ARG A 27 -5.08 -15.08 -2.99
N ALA A 28 -6.02 -15.73 -2.31
CA ALA A 28 -7.37 -15.94 -2.86
C ALA A 28 -8.04 -14.61 -3.23
N TYR A 29 -7.98 -13.63 -2.32
CA TYR A 29 -8.53 -12.29 -2.54
C TYR A 29 -7.87 -11.57 -3.72
N VAL A 30 -6.54 -11.60 -3.79
CA VAL A 30 -5.76 -10.94 -4.87
C VAL A 30 -6.08 -11.58 -6.22
N MET A 31 -6.07 -12.91 -6.29
CA MET A 31 -6.31 -13.64 -7.54
C MET A 31 -7.74 -13.44 -8.06
N GLU A 32 -8.74 -13.45 -7.18
CA GLU A 32 -10.13 -13.18 -7.55
C GLU A 32 -10.28 -11.80 -8.22
N ARG A 33 -9.68 -10.76 -7.65
CA ARG A 33 -9.79 -9.40 -8.17
C ARG A 33 -8.89 -9.12 -9.36
N TYR A 34 -7.69 -9.69 -9.38
CA TYR A 34 -6.81 -9.63 -10.55
C TYR A 34 -7.50 -10.23 -11.79
N ALA A 35 -8.21 -11.35 -11.65
CA ALA A 35 -8.97 -11.94 -12.76
C ALA A 35 -10.05 -11.00 -13.33
N ARG A 36 -10.66 -10.15 -12.50
CA ARG A 36 -11.65 -9.14 -12.94
C ARG A 36 -11.00 -7.97 -13.67
N LEU A 37 -9.82 -7.55 -13.21
CA LEU A 37 -9.03 -6.50 -13.84
C LEU A 37 -8.46 -6.96 -15.19
N ASN A 38 -8.06 -8.22 -15.27
CA ASN A 38 -7.47 -8.82 -16.46
C ASN A 38 -8.52 -9.33 -17.48
N ARG A 39 -9.62 -8.60 -17.62
CA ARG A 39 -10.67 -8.92 -18.60
C ARG A 39 -10.28 -8.45 -20.00
N PRO A 40 -10.68 -9.15 -21.07
CA PRO A 40 -10.48 -8.68 -22.44
C PRO A 40 -11.15 -7.31 -22.66
N GLY A 41 -10.41 -6.35 -23.20
CA GLY A 41 -10.91 -5.01 -23.47
C GLY A 41 -9.79 -4.00 -23.67
N ALA A 42 -10.15 -2.82 -24.19
CA ALA A 42 -9.24 -1.68 -24.21
C ALA A 42 -9.08 -1.14 -22.78
N VAL A 43 -7.83 -1.07 -22.33
CA VAL A 43 -7.46 -0.47 -21.05
C VAL A 43 -6.68 0.80 -21.37
N ASP A 44 -6.85 1.86 -20.56
CA ASP A 44 -6.00 3.03 -20.71
C ASP A 44 -4.54 2.68 -20.36
N ALA A 45 -3.59 3.40 -20.97
CA ALA A 45 -2.17 3.10 -20.81
C ALA A 45 -1.64 3.27 -19.37
N SER A 46 -2.31 4.08 -18.54
CA SER A 46 -1.92 4.27 -17.15
C SER A 46 -2.28 3.04 -16.32
N LEU A 47 -3.53 2.58 -16.44
CA LEU A 47 -4.01 1.38 -15.75
C LEU A 47 -3.27 0.13 -16.22
N ASP A 48 -2.97 0.02 -17.52
CA ASP A 48 -2.18 -1.09 -18.06
C ASP A 48 -0.78 -1.19 -17.43
N ARG A 49 -0.12 -0.04 -17.22
CA ARG A 49 1.18 0.02 -16.52
C ARG A 49 1.05 -0.45 -15.08
N GLU A 50 0.01 -0.02 -14.37
CA GLU A 50 -0.22 -0.43 -12.99
C GLU A 50 -0.51 -1.94 -12.88
N ILE A 51 -1.30 -2.50 -13.81
CA ILE A 51 -1.58 -3.94 -13.85
C ILE A 51 -0.29 -4.71 -14.17
N THR A 52 0.53 -4.23 -15.10
CA THR A 52 1.81 -4.85 -15.44
C THR A 52 2.74 -4.86 -14.22
N GLU A 53 2.78 -3.78 -13.46
CA GLU A 53 3.57 -3.74 -12.23
C GLU A 53 3.05 -4.70 -11.15
N LEU A 54 1.73 -4.82 -11.00
CA LEU A 54 1.11 -5.85 -10.17
C LEU A 54 1.54 -7.25 -10.62
N GLU A 55 1.44 -7.56 -11.93
CA GLU A 55 1.83 -8.85 -12.48
C GLU A 55 3.29 -9.20 -12.20
N ASN A 56 4.20 -8.23 -12.29
CA ASN A 56 5.60 -8.43 -11.91
C ASN A 56 5.73 -8.93 -10.47
N ARG A 57 4.95 -8.38 -9.54
CA ARG A 57 4.93 -8.81 -8.13
C ARG A 57 4.27 -10.19 -7.96
N LEU A 58 3.19 -10.45 -8.68
CA LEU A 58 2.53 -11.77 -8.66
C LEU A 58 3.45 -12.88 -9.22
N MET A 59 4.25 -12.57 -10.24
CA MET A 59 5.29 -13.48 -10.76
C MET A 59 6.40 -13.70 -9.73
N GLN A 60 6.88 -12.66 -9.04
CA GLN A 60 7.85 -12.80 -7.96
C GLN A 60 7.35 -13.69 -6.82
N LEU A 61 6.04 -13.66 -6.56
CA LEU A 61 5.37 -14.54 -5.61
C LEU A 61 5.09 -15.96 -6.14
N ASN A 62 5.40 -16.25 -7.40
CA ASN A 62 5.01 -17.47 -8.10
C ASN A 62 3.50 -17.74 -8.05
N TRP A 63 2.68 -16.68 -8.03
CA TRP A 63 1.21 -16.80 -8.03
C TRP A 63 0.64 -16.86 -9.45
N ILE A 64 1.35 -16.32 -10.43
CA ILE A 64 1.07 -16.43 -11.87
C ILE A 64 2.34 -16.83 -12.63
N GLY A 65 2.18 -17.43 -13.81
CA GLY A 65 3.30 -17.87 -14.65
C GLY A 65 3.65 -16.97 -15.84
N GLN A 66 2.76 -16.05 -16.22
CA GLN A 66 2.97 -15.13 -17.35
C GLN A 66 2.08 -13.89 -17.21
N THR A 67 2.52 -12.78 -17.80
CA THR A 67 1.73 -11.56 -17.95
C THR A 67 0.64 -11.74 -19.02
N ALA A 68 -0.45 -10.99 -18.91
CA ALA A 68 -1.52 -11.03 -19.89
C ALA A 68 -1.21 -10.17 -21.13
N ASN A 69 -1.67 -10.63 -22.31
CA ASN A 69 -1.64 -9.82 -23.52
C ASN A 69 -2.87 -8.92 -23.57
N ARG A 70 -2.67 -7.59 -23.40
CA ARG A 70 -3.75 -6.59 -23.42
C ARG A 70 -3.63 -5.64 -24.61
N THR A 71 -4.77 -5.09 -25.05
CA THR A 71 -4.84 -4.06 -26.08
C THR A 71 -4.85 -2.68 -25.42
N ILE A 72 -3.82 -1.89 -25.68
CA ILE A 72 -3.62 -0.58 -25.06
C ILE A 72 -4.34 0.50 -25.86
N SER A 73 -5.13 1.33 -25.19
CA SER A 73 -5.69 2.55 -25.80
C SER A 73 -4.62 3.63 -25.89
N GLU A 74 -4.36 4.16 -27.08
CA GLU A 74 -3.41 5.26 -27.29
C GLU A 74 -3.96 6.55 -26.65
N GLN A 75 -3.51 6.85 -25.44
CA GLN A 75 -3.65 8.17 -24.84
C GLN A 75 -2.26 8.73 -24.49
N PRO A 76 -2.06 10.05 -24.66
CA PRO A 76 -0.80 10.70 -24.34
C PRO A 76 -0.47 10.49 -22.85
N GLN A 77 0.71 9.91 -22.61
CA GLN A 77 1.22 9.66 -21.29
C GLN A 77 1.70 10.97 -20.67
N ASN A 78 1.17 11.32 -19.50
CA ASN A 78 2.00 12.07 -18.56
C ASN A 78 2.97 11.07 -17.94
N ARG A 79 4.24 11.13 -18.35
CA ARG A 79 5.32 10.60 -17.50
C ARG A 79 5.11 11.22 -16.11
N HIS A 80 5.25 10.42 -15.05
CA HIS A 80 5.45 10.97 -13.72
C HIS A 80 6.79 11.70 -13.79
N ASP A 81 6.72 12.99 -14.10
CA ASP A 81 7.87 13.87 -14.04
C ASP A 81 8.08 14.15 -12.55
N TRP A 82 9.10 13.51 -11.98
CA TRP A 82 9.45 13.65 -10.57
C TRP A 82 9.78 15.10 -10.19
N GLN A 83 10.04 15.97 -11.17
CA GLN A 83 10.12 17.43 -10.97
C GLN A 83 8.83 18.00 -10.35
N GLY A 84 7.69 17.34 -10.55
CA GLY A 84 6.40 17.70 -9.94
C GLY A 84 6.34 17.53 -8.41
N TYR A 85 7.33 16.90 -7.79
CA TYR A 85 7.43 16.75 -6.32
C TYR A 85 8.55 17.58 -5.69
N ASN A 86 9.24 18.45 -6.45
CA ASN A 86 10.27 19.34 -5.91
C ASN A 86 9.74 20.19 -4.73
N TRP A 87 8.46 20.56 -4.76
CA TRP A 87 7.81 21.28 -3.67
C TRP A 87 7.69 20.47 -2.37
N LEU A 88 7.73 19.13 -2.40
CA LEU A 88 7.78 18.29 -1.19
C LEU A 88 9.18 18.29 -0.57
N ALA A 89 10.23 18.36 -1.40
CA ALA A 89 11.59 18.54 -0.92
C ALA A 89 11.78 19.92 -0.24
N GLU A 90 11.10 20.95 -0.74
CA GLU A 90 11.11 22.30 -0.14
C GLU A 90 10.13 22.45 1.05
N GLY A 91 8.98 21.78 0.99
CA GLY A 91 7.82 22.00 1.85
C GLY A 91 7.59 21.00 2.97
N ASN A 92 8.37 19.91 3.01
CA ASN A 92 8.24 18.77 3.94
C ASN A 92 6.97 17.94 3.69
N CYS A 93 7.07 16.61 3.78
CA CYS A 93 5.94 15.68 3.65
C CYS A 93 4.79 15.96 4.65
N PHE A 94 5.09 16.67 5.75
CA PHE A 94 4.14 16.97 6.82
C PHE A 94 3.84 18.47 6.87
N GLY A 95 2.81 18.90 6.15
CA GLY A 95 2.28 20.26 6.23
C GLY A 95 1.56 20.55 7.56
N LYS A 96 1.19 21.81 7.77
CA LYS A 96 0.57 22.32 9.01
C LYS A 96 -0.69 21.56 9.44
N ASN A 97 -1.41 20.95 8.50
CA ASN A 97 -2.71 20.31 8.72
C ASN A 97 -2.75 18.80 8.43
N GLY A 98 -1.63 18.17 8.07
CA GLY A 98 -1.62 16.74 7.75
C GLY A 98 -0.49 16.34 6.82
N LEU A 99 -0.61 15.13 6.27
CA LEU A 99 0.30 14.66 5.23
C LEU A 99 0.01 15.39 3.93
N GLU A 100 1.03 15.76 3.17
CA GLU A 100 0.87 16.27 1.82
C GLU A 100 0.56 15.12 0.83
N PRO A 101 -0.27 15.31 -0.20
CA PRO A 101 -0.48 14.29 -1.23
C PRO A 101 0.81 13.97 -1.99
N GLY A 102 1.02 12.70 -2.34
CA GLY A 102 2.22 12.22 -3.04
C GLY A 102 3.40 11.85 -2.14
N CYS A 103 3.25 11.96 -0.81
CA CYS A 103 4.32 11.64 0.14
C CYS A 103 4.75 10.18 0.08
N GLY A 104 3.82 9.23 -0.11
CA GLY A 104 4.14 7.81 -0.21
C GLY A 104 5.14 7.52 -1.32
N GLN A 105 4.85 7.98 -2.53
CA GLN A 105 5.73 7.79 -3.69
C GLN A 105 7.04 8.59 -3.58
N PHE A 106 6.97 9.83 -3.09
CA PHE A 106 8.15 10.67 -2.90
C PHE A 106 9.13 10.06 -1.88
N LEU A 107 8.63 9.61 -0.72
CA LEU A 107 9.47 8.97 0.29
C LEU A 107 10.00 7.60 -0.18
N ASP A 108 9.27 6.89 -1.03
CA ASP A 108 9.75 5.62 -1.61
C ASP A 108 10.95 5.86 -2.51
N TRP A 109 10.85 6.88 -3.36
CA TRP A 109 11.96 7.33 -4.20
C TRP A 109 13.15 7.81 -3.38
N MET A 110 12.92 8.63 -2.34
CA MET A 110 13.99 9.08 -1.44
C MET A 110 14.68 7.90 -0.76
N ASP A 111 13.93 6.93 -0.24
CA ASP A 111 14.52 5.77 0.45
C ASP A 111 15.31 4.87 -0.51
N GLU A 112 14.97 4.84 -1.80
CA GLU A 112 15.68 4.08 -2.83
C GLU A 112 16.97 4.78 -3.26
N ASN A 113 16.94 6.11 -3.34
CA ASN A 113 18.00 6.93 -3.93
C ASN A 113 18.80 7.75 -2.91
N ALA A 114 18.54 7.59 -1.61
CA ALA A 114 19.20 8.36 -0.55
C ALA A 114 20.72 8.18 -0.59
N ASP A 115 21.43 9.28 -0.79
CA ASP A 115 22.86 9.38 -0.51
C ASP A 115 23.12 9.53 1.00
N THR A 116 24.39 9.48 1.42
CA THR A 116 24.75 9.60 2.84
C THR A 116 24.30 10.91 3.49
N GLY A 117 24.10 11.98 2.71
CA GLY A 117 23.66 13.28 3.20
C GLY A 117 22.15 13.36 3.45
N SER A 118 21.35 12.79 2.54
CA SER A 118 19.88 12.78 2.61
C SER A 118 19.31 11.67 3.50
N ARG A 119 20.10 10.62 3.78
CA ARG A 119 19.64 9.44 4.54
C ARG A 119 19.00 9.77 5.89
N ARG A 120 19.62 10.68 6.65
CA ARG A 120 19.11 11.07 7.97
C ARG A 120 17.73 11.72 7.88
N GLU A 121 17.54 12.59 6.90
CA GLU A 121 16.25 13.26 6.68
C GLU A 121 15.17 12.24 6.28
N THR A 122 15.49 11.34 5.35
CA THR A 122 14.58 10.25 4.97
C THR A 122 14.21 9.38 6.17
N ASP A 123 15.18 9.05 7.04
CA ASP A 123 14.94 8.26 8.25
C ASP A 123 13.97 8.96 9.21
N GLU A 124 14.18 10.26 9.45
CA GLU A 124 13.32 11.06 10.32
C GLU A 124 11.88 11.15 9.76
N LEU A 125 11.72 11.30 8.44
CA LEU A 125 10.41 11.35 7.78
C LEU A 125 9.67 10.01 7.82
N LEU A 126 10.38 8.90 7.53
CA LEU A 126 9.82 7.55 7.59
C LEU A 126 9.38 7.17 9.01
N GLU A 127 10.21 7.45 10.02
CA GLU A 127 9.88 7.21 11.43
C GLU A 127 8.67 8.03 11.87
N LYS A 128 8.58 9.30 11.46
CA LYS A 128 7.42 10.16 11.76
C LYS A 128 6.14 9.62 11.11
N LEU A 129 6.21 9.16 9.87
CA LEU A 129 5.08 8.57 9.16
C LEU A 129 4.62 7.27 9.83
N MET A 130 5.56 6.39 10.16
CA MET A 130 5.30 5.12 10.83
C MET A 130 4.62 5.35 12.18
N ARG A 131 5.16 6.24 13.02
CA ARG A 131 4.56 6.60 14.31
C ARG A 131 3.14 7.16 14.16
N GLN A 132 2.91 7.98 13.14
CA GLN A 132 1.56 8.51 12.88
C GLN A 132 0.57 7.39 12.59
N VAL A 133 0.98 6.36 11.83
CA VAL A 133 0.16 5.19 11.55
C VAL A 133 -0.07 4.35 12.79
N GLU A 134 0.98 4.09 13.58
CA GLU A 134 0.88 3.29 14.81
C GLU A 134 -0.03 3.92 15.87
N VAL A 135 0.06 5.25 16.05
CA VAL A 135 -0.73 5.98 17.04
C VAL A 135 -2.18 6.13 16.60
N LYS A 136 -2.43 6.52 15.34
CA LYS A 136 -3.78 6.82 14.84
C LYS A 136 -4.53 5.58 14.32
N ARG A 137 -3.83 4.48 14.06
CA ARG A 137 -4.37 3.20 13.57
C ARG A 137 -5.28 3.37 12.36
N GLU A 138 -6.50 2.82 12.38
CA GLU A 138 -7.51 2.94 11.33
C GLU A 138 -7.86 4.40 10.97
N LYS A 139 -7.58 5.37 11.86
CA LYS A 139 -7.78 6.81 11.63
C LYS A 139 -6.56 7.51 11.03
N ALA A 140 -5.45 6.80 10.86
CA ALA A 140 -4.26 7.32 10.19
C ALA A 140 -4.58 7.67 8.74
N LEU A 141 -3.89 8.69 8.22
CA LEU A 141 -3.95 9.07 6.80
C LEU A 141 -5.37 9.40 6.30
N ARG A 142 -6.27 9.84 7.19
CA ARG A 142 -7.60 10.36 6.84
C ARG A 142 -7.64 11.88 6.69
N LYS A 143 -6.57 12.57 7.05
CA LYS A 143 -6.44 14.04 6.97
C LYS A 143 -5.18 14.37 6.20
N PHE A 144 -5.38 15.16 5.15
CA PHE A 144 -4.32 15.67 4.30
C PHE A 144 -4.23 17.18 4.47
N ALA A 145 -3.04 17.72 4.25
CA ALA A 145 -2.80 19.15 4.35
C ALA A 145 -3.60 19.97 3.32
N ARG A 146 -3.94 19.32 2.19
CA ARG A 146 -4.78 19.86 1.11
C ARG A 146 -6.03 18.99 0.94
N GLU A 147 -7.09 19.61 0.44
CA GLU A 147 -8.30 18.86 0.07
C GLU A 147 -8.02 18.00 -1.16
N ILE A 148 -8.18 16.68 -1.00
CA ILE A 148 -8.01 15.70 -2.07
C ILE A 148 -9.19 14.74 -2.11
N SER A 149 -9.47 14.20 -3.29
CA SER A 149 -10.60 13.30 -3.50
C SER A 149 -10.46 12.03 -2.67
N ALA A 150 -11.58 11.38 -2.34
CA ALA A 150 -11.55 10.11 -1.60
C ALA A 150 -10.73 9.02 -2.32
N GLU A 151 -10.68 9.09 -3.65
CA GLU A 151 -9.85 8.22 -4.49
C GLU A 151 -8.36 8.49 -4.28
N GLN A 152 -7.93 9.74 -4.34
CA GLN A 152 -6.54 10.13 -4.06
C GLN A 152 -6.12 9.76 -2.62
N GLN A 153 -7.00 9.95 -1.64
CA GLN A 153 -6.75 9.51 -0.26
C GLN A 153 -6.58 7.99 -0.15
N TRP A 154 -7.27 7.23 -1.00
CA TRP A 154 -7.12 5.78 -1.05
C TRP A 154 -5.81 5.37 -1.69
N MET A 155 -5.47 5.96 -2.85
CA MET A 155 -4.21 5.72 -3.55
C MET A 155 -3.02 6.03 -2.65
N GLU A 156 -3.03 7.17 -1.96
CA GLU A 156 -1.96 7.59 -1.05
C GLU A 156 -1.77 6.60 0.11
N ARG A 157 -2.87 6.08 0.67
CA ARG A 157 -2.83 5.05 1.71
C ARG A 157 -2.19 3.75 1.21
N CYS A 158 -2.48 3.36 -0.02
CA CYS A 158 -1.85 2.19 -0.65
C CYS A 158 -0.37 2.44 -0.92
N ASP A 159 -0.01 3.61 -1.45
CA ASP A 159 1.38 3.98 -1.73
C ASP A 159 2.24 4.00 -0.46
N ILE A 160 1.69 4.44 0.68
CA ILE A 160 2.40 4.39 1.97
C ILE A 160 2.56 2.94 2.48
N SER A 161 1.58 2.07 2.24
CA SER A 161 1.70 0.64 2.57
C SER A 161 2.77 -0.06 1.72
N ILE A 162 2.82 0.28 0.42
CA ILE A 162 3.85 -0.17 -0.51
C ILE A 162 5.23 0.32 -0.07
N LEU A 163 5.35 1.61 0.24
CA LEU A 163 6.56 2.23 0.79
C LEU A 163 7.07 1.45 1.99
N PHE A 164 6.24 1.23 3.01
CA PHE A 164 6.68 0.51 4.22
C PHE A 164 7.09 -0.94 3.93
N SER A 165 6.40 -1.63 3.02
CA SER A 165 6.81 -2.98 2.60
C SER A 165 8.19 -2.97 1.95
N ARG A 166 8.47 -2.02 1.05
CA ARG A 166 9.76 -1.87 0.36
C ARG A 166 10.88 -1.42 1.30
N THR A 167 10.62 -0.43 2.14
CA THR A 167 11.53 0.07 3.18
C THR A 167 11.92 -1.05 4.16
N ALA A 168 10.97 -1.90 4.57
CA ALA A 168 11.27 -3.04 5.42
C ALA A 168 12.32 -3.97 4.79
N ARG A 169 12.20 -4.26 3.48
CA ARG A 169 13.17 -5.11 2.76
C ARG A 169 14.51 -4.42 2.57
N ARG A 170 14.50 -3.17 2.08
CA ARG A 170 15.72 -2.36 1.86
C ARG A 170 16.55 -2.21 3.13
N ARG A 171 15.90 -2.08 4.28
CA ARG A 171 16.55 -1.78 5.57
C ARG A 171 16.61 -2.95 6.53
N LYS A 172 16.00 -4.09 6.18
CA LYS A 172 15.81 -5.26 7.06
C LYS A 172 15.16 -4.88 8.40
N ASP A 173 14.21 -3.95 8.37
CA ASP A 173 13.52 -3.45 9.58
C ASP A 173 12.05 -3.89 9.60
N LEU A 174 11.76 -4.83 10.50
CA LEU A 174 10.44 -5.45 10.66
C LEU A 174 9.37 -4.49 11.18
N ARG A 175 9.74 -3.33 11.75
CA ARG A 175 8.75 -2.35 12.23
C ARG A 175 7.92 -1.83 11.08
N PHE A 176 8.56 -1.50 9.94
CA PHE A 176 7.86 -1.06 8.74
C PHE A 176 6.97 -2.17 8.15
N LEU A 177 7.44 -3.42 8.13
CA LEU A 177 6.62 -4.55 7.66
C LEU A 177 5.37 -4.73 8.54
N ASN A 178 5.54 -4.68 9.87
CA ASN A 178 4.42 -4.74 10.81
C ASN A 178 3.42 -3.60 10.61
N THR A 179 3.90 -2.39 10.30
CA THR A 179 3.04 -1.25 9.97
C THR A 179 2.26 -1.48 8.67
N ALA A 180 2.92 -1.95 7.60
CA ALA A 180 2.26 -2.29 6.34
C ALA A 180 1.18 -3.37 6.52
N LEU A 181 1.49 -4.46 7.24
CA LEU A 181 0.55 -5.55 7.54
C LEU A 181 -0.72 -5.02 8.23
N LYS A 182 -0.54 -4.20 9.28
CA LYS A 182 -1.65 -3.57 10.01
C LYS A 182 -2.49 -2.66 9.10
N MET A 183 -1.83 -1.83 8.30
CA MET A 183 -2.53 -0.95 7.35
C MET A 183 -3.39 -1.75 6.37
N ASN A 184 -2.79 -2.76 5.75
CA ASN A 184 -3.49 -3.60 4.77
C ASN A 184 -4.63 -4.40 5.40
N GLU A 185 -4.48 -4.87 6.64
CA GLU A 185 -5.58 -5.50 7.39
C GLU A 185 -6.77 -4.54 7.58
N TRP A 186 -6.51 -3.28 7.97
CA TRP A 186 -7.56 -2.28 8.11
C TRP A 186 -8.23 -1.97 6.77
N TYR A 187 -7.44 -1.86 5.70
CA TYR A 187 -7.95 -1.52 4.37
C TYR A 187 -8.69 -2.67 3.72
N LEU A 188 -8.34 -3.93 4.00
CA LEU A 188 -9.06 -5.11 3.52
C LEU A 188 -10.52 -5.09 3.99
N ARG A 189 -10.78 -4.62 5.22
CA ARG A 189 -12.14 -4.43 5.76
C ARG A 189 -12.94 -3.36 5.01
N GLU A 190 -12.26 -2.41 4.38
CA GLU A 190 -12.85 -1.33 3.59
C GLU A 190 -12.88 -1.62 2.08
N ALA A 191 -12.18 -2.67 1.61
CA ALA A 191 -11.91 -2.89 0.20
C ALA A 191 -13.14 -3.25 -0.67
N GLY A 192 -14.27 -3.59 -0.04
CA GLY A 192 -15.58 -3.65 -0.71
C GLY A 192 -16.08 -2.29 -1.23
N LYS A 193 -15.46 -1.19 -0.81
CA LYS A 193 -15.80 0.19 -1.21
C LYS A 193 -14.87 0.76 -2.30
N LEU A 194 -13.97 -0.07 -2.86
CA LEU A 194 -13.08 0.33 -3.94
C LEU A 194 -13.91 0.79 -5.15
N ARG A 195 -13.61 2.00 -5.64
CA ARG A 195 -14.47 2.69 -6.61
C ARG A 195 -13.99 2.62 -8.05
N THR A 196 -12.68 2.43 -8.25
CA THR A 196 -12.04 2.44 -9.57
C THR A 196 -11.08 1.27 -9.73
N ASP A 197 -10.82 0.91 -10.99
CA ASP A 197 -9.86 -0.14 -11.32
C ASP A 197 -8.44 0.27 -10.86
N HIS A 198 -8.06 1.55 -10.96
CA HIS A 198 -6.82 2.10 -10.39
C HIS A 198 -6.69 1.85 -8.89
N CYS A 199 -7.70 2.22 -8.10
CA CYS A 199 -7.68 1.96 -6.66
C CYS A 199 -7.61 0.47 -6.33
N THR A 200 -8.24 -0.36 -7.16
CA THR A 200 -8.21 -1.81 -7.00
C THR A 200 -6.82 -2.35 -7.27
N VAL A 201 -6.22 -2.06 -8.43
CA VAL A 201 -4.87 -2.49 -8.81
C VAL A 201 -3.87 -2.03 -7.76
N ARG A 202 -3.93 -0.77 -7.35
CA ARG A 202 -2.98 -0.23 -6.37
C ARG A 202 -3.08 -0.92 -5.02
N PHE A 203 -4.28 -1.26 -4.57
CA PHE A 203 -4.44 -2.03 -3.33
C PHE A 203 -3.95 -3.47 -3.47
N LEU A 204 -4.18 -4.12 -4.61
CA LEU A 204 -3.62 -5.45 -4.88
C LEU A 204 -2.08 -5.41 -4.90
N THR A 205 -1.48 -4.36 -5.44
CA THR A 205 -0.02 -4.15 -5.40
C THR A 205 0.47 -4.01 -3.96
N ALA A 206 -0.23 -3.26 -3.10
CA ALA A 206 0.12 -3.17 -1.68
C ALA A 206 0.07 -4.53 -0.96
N LEU A 207 -0.91 -5.38 -1.29
CA LEU A 207 -1.01 -6.74 -0.77
C LEU A 207 0.12 -7.65 -1.31
N ALA A 208 0.44 -7.57 -2.60
CA ALA A 208 1.54 -8.36 -3.16
C ALA A 208 2.90 -7.94 -2.58
N GLU A 209 3.12 -6.63 -2.41
CA GLU A 209 4.36 -6.10 -1.84
C GLU A 209 4.57 -6.53 -0.38
N GLN A 210 3.53 -6.55 0.46
CA GLN A 210 3.69 -7.08 1.83
C GLN A 210 4.03 -8.58 1.84
N GLU A 211 3.49 -9.39 0.94
CA GLU A 211 3.77 -10.84 0.92
C GLU A 211 5.19 -11.10 0.47
N ILE A 212 5.70 -10.32 -0.51
CA ILE A 212 7.10 -10.38 -0.91
C ILE A 212 7.99 -10.04 0.28
N SER A 213 7.66 -8.98 1.03
CA SER A 213 8.40 -8.60 2.24
C SER A 213 8.32 -9.63 3.35
N ALA A 214 7.15 -10.23 3.58
CA ALA A 214 6.97 -11.28 4.56
C ALA A 214 7.83 -12.51 4.21
N ARG A 215 7.81 -12.95 2.95
CA ARG A 215 8.63 -14.06 2.48
C ARG A 215 10.12 -13.77 2.61
N GLU A 216 10.57 -12.57 2.26
CA GLU A 216 11.99 -12.22 2.34
C GLU A 216 12.51 -12.07 3.78
N LEU A 217 11.66 -11.60 4.70
CA LEU A 217 12.10 -11.20 6.04
C LEU A 217 11.70 -12.15 7.16
N LEU A 218 10.65 -12.96 6.97
CA LEU A 218 10.09 -13.84 8.03
C LEU A 218 10.32 -15.32 7.75
N VAL A 219 10.53 -15.71 6.49
CA VAL A 219 10.81 -17.10 6.12
C VAL A 219 12.33 -17.31 6.21
N CYS A 220 12.78 -17.75 7.39
CA CYS A 220 14.08 -18.38 7.60
C CYS A 220 13.94 -19.90 7.53
#